data_AF-A0A1Q6HTP2-F1
#
_entry.id   AF-A0A1Q6HTP2-F1
#
_cell.length_a   1.000
_cell.length_b   1.000
_cell.length_c   1.000
_cell.angle_alpha   90.00
_cell.angle_beta   90.00
_cell.angle_gamma   90.00
#
_symmetry.space_group_name_H-M   'P 1'
#
loop_
_entity.id
_entity.type
_entity.pdbx_description
1 polymer ?
#
loop_
_entity_poly.entity_id
_entity_poly.type
_entity_poly.pdbx_seq_one_letter_code
_entity_poly.pdbx_strand_id
1 'polypeptide(L)' 'MKRQFRQLNDMTKLRISQSLRGRSMSETHKQAISDSMKAYWATIPNKPTENNKSENQLDNETNM' A
#
# COMPACT_ATOMS: atom_id res chain seq x y z
N MET A 1 -12.56 -12.33 5.41
CA MET A 1 -12.65 -11.15 6.31
C MET A 1 -12.10 -9.94 5.58
N LYS A 2 -12.85 -8.83 5.51
CA LYS A 2 -12.39 -7.58 4.88
C LYS A 2 -11.59 -6.74 5.88
N ARG A 3 -10.60 -5.97 5.40
CA ARG A 3 -9.80 -5.07 6.23
C ARG A 3 -10.65 -3.90 6.73
N GLN A 4 -10.53 -3.56 8.01
CA GLN A 4 -11.17 -2.38 8.60
C GLN A 4 -10.36 -1.10 8.36
N PHE A 5 -9.03 -1.20 8.42
CA PHE A 5 -8.11 -0.08 8.21
C PHE A 5 -6.93 -0.47 7.31
N ARG A 6 -6.29 0.53 6.69
CA ARG A 6 -5.13 0.33 5.80
C ARG A 6 -3.88 -0.13 6.56
N GLN A 7 -3.66 0.43 7.75
CA GLN A 7 -2.45 0.25 8.54
C GLN A 7 -2.32 -1.21 9.04
N LEU A 8 -1.10 -1.74 8.94
CA LEU A 8 -0.70 -3.04 9.47
C LEU A 8 0.38 -2.86 10.54
N ASN A 9 0.49 -3.84 11.44
CA ASN A 9 1.64 -3.92 12.33
C ASN A 9 2.92 -4.27 11.55
N ASP A 10 4.08 -3.90 12.09
CA ASP A 10 5.34 -4.02 11.36
C ASP A 10 5.78 -5.48 11.17
N MET A 11 5.44 -6.35 12.11
CA MET A 11 5.74 -7.78 11.99
C MET A 11 4.99 -8.45 10.84
N THR A 12 3.73 -8.09 10.63
CA THR A 12 2.96 -8.57 9.48
C THR A 12 3.51 -8.02 8.17
N LYS A 13 3.90 -6.73 8.11
CA LYS A 13 4.57 -6.17 6.91
C LYS A 13 5.84 -6.94 6.58
N LEU A 14 6.66 -7.26 7.59
CA LEU A 14 7.90 -8.01 7.42
C LEU A 14 7.63 -9.41 6.87
N ARG A 15 6.66 -10.15 7.43
CA ARG A 15 6.32 -11.50 6.96
C ARG A 15 5.80 -11.50 5.52
N ILE A 16 5.03 -10.48 5.13
CA ILE A 16 4.58 -10.31 3.73
C ILE A 16 5.77 -10.03 2.81
N SER A 17 6.67 -9.13 3.20
CA SER A 17 7.87 -8.83 2.40
C SER A 17 8.73 -10.08 2.19
N GLN A 18 8.93 -10.87 3.24
CA GLN A 18 9.67 -12.13 3.17
C GLN A 18 9.01 -13.15 2.23
N SER A 19 7.68 -13.29 2.25
CA SER A 19 6.97 -14.27 1.41
C SER A 19 6.90 -13.89 -0.08
N LEU A 20 7.00 -12.60 -0.38
CA LEU A 20 6.98 -12.08 -1.75
C LEU A 20 8.38 -11.99 -2.39
N ARG A 21 9.44 -12.14 -1.60
CA ARG A 21 10.82 -12.07 -2.09
C ARG A 21 11.07 -13.09 -3.21
N GLY A 22 11.77 -12.66 -4.26
CA GLY A 22 12.23 -13.53 -5.35
C GLY A 22 11.20 -13.82 -6.44
N ARG A 23 9.99 -13.23 -6.37
CA ARG A 23 9.00 -13.35 -7.44
C ARG A 23 9.29 -12.33 -8.54
N SER A 24 9.58 -12.79 -9.74
CA SER A 24 9.64 -11.94 -10.94
C SER A 24 8.24 -11.80 -11.55
N MET A 25 7.93 -10.61 -12.06
CA MET A 25 6.67 -10.29 -12.70
C MET A 25 6.94 -9.45 -13.93
N SER A 26 6.15 -9.63 -15.00
CA SER A 26 6.21 -8.78 -16.18
C SER A 26 5.72 -7.37 -15.84
N GLU A 27 6.14 -6.38 -16.62
CA GLU A 27 5.81 -4.98 -16.35
C GLU A 27 4.30 -4.71 -16.43
N THR A 28 3.63 -5.25 -17.46
CA THR A 28 2.18 -5.18 -17.60
C THR A 28 1.45 -5.77 -16.39
N HIS A 29 1.96 -6.87 -15.84
CA HIS A 29 1.37 -7.51 -14.67
C HIS A 29 1.54 -6.64 -13.41
N LYS A 30 2.71 -6.02 -13.21
CA LYS A 30 2.94 -5.08 -12.11
C LYS A 30 1.98 -3.89 -12.19
N GLN A 31 1.78 -3.34 -13.40
CA GLN A 31 0.87 -2.21 -13.61
C GLN A 31 -0.57 -2.58 -13.24
N ALA A 32 -1.07 -3.72 -13.73
CA ALA A 32 -2.41 -4.19 -13.40
C ALA A 32 -2.59 -4.43 -11.89
N ILE A 33 -1.58 -4.98 -11.21
CA ILE A 33 -1.59 -5.11 -9.74
C ILE A 33 -1.67 -3.72 -9.10
N SER A 34 -0.83 -2.78 -9.51
CA SER A 34 -0.80 -1.42 -8.97
C SER A 34 -2.17 -0.75 -9.05
N ASP A 35 -2.81 -0.80 -10.22
CA ASP A 35 -4.10 -0.14 -10.43
C ASP A 35 -5.23 -0.81 -9.64
N SER A 36 -5.26 -2.15 -9.61
CA SER A 36 -6.22 -2.88 -8.77
C SER A 36 -6.02 -2.60 -7.27
N MET A 37 -4.78 -2.43 -6.82
CA MET A 37 -4.44 -2.16 -5.44
C MET A 37 -4.84 -0.74 -5.03
N LYS A 38 -4.63 0.26 -5.90
CA LYS A 38 -5.12 1.64 -5.69
C LYS A 38 -6.64 1.66 -5.55
N ALA A 39 -7.35 1.02 -6.47
CA ALA A 39 -8.81 0.93 -6.44
C ALA A 39 -9.32 0.25 -5.16
N TYR A 40 -8.69 -0.86 -4.76
CA TYR A 40 -9.02 -1.54 -3.52
C TYR A 40 -8.80 -0.65 -2.29
N TRP A 41 -7.61 -0.04 -2.16
CA TRP A 41 -7.30 0.78 -1.00
C TRP A 41 -8.19 2.02 -0.89
N ALA A 42 -8.63 2.60 -2.00
CA ALA A 42 -9.59 3.71 -2.00
C ALA A 42 -10.87 3.40 -1.20
N THR A 43 -11.27 2.12 -1.10
CA THR A 43 -12.45 1.68 -0.36
C THR A 43 -12.23 1.49 1.15
N ILE A 44 -10.98 1.52 1.63
CA ILE A 44 -10.63 1.24 3.03
C ILE A 44 -10.09 2.51 3.69
N PRO A 45 -10.65 2.95 4.84
CA PRO A 45 -10.19 4.15 5.51
C PRO A 45 -8.86 3.95 6.24
N ASN A 46 -8.17 5.06 6.52
CA ASN A 46 -7.03 5.07 7.44
C ASN A 46 -7.50 4.95 8.88
N LYS A 47 -6.67 4.35 9.74
CA LYS A 47 -6.90 4.33 11.18
C LYS A 47 -6.86 5.77 11.70
N PRO A 48 -7.86 6.24 12.46
CA PRO A 48 -7.80 7.55 13.10
C PRO A 48 -6.59 7.57 14.05
N THR A 49 -5.67 8.50 13.83
CA THR A 49 -4.57 8.81 14.72
C THR A 49 -4.94 10.04 15.54
N GLU A 50 -4.65 10.06 16.84
CA GLU A 50 -5.00 11.20 17.71
C GLU A 50 -4.32 12.52 17.31
N ASN A 51 -3.29 12.44 16.46
CA ASN A 51 -2.70 13.60 15.80
C ASN A 51 -3.37 13.84 14.45
N ASN A 52 -4.38 14.71 14.45
CA ASN A 52 -4.96 15.32 13.25
C ASN A 52 -3.91 16.16 12.51
N LYS A 53 -3.15 15.55 11.59
CA LYS A 53 -2.75 16.22 10.35
C LYS A 53 -2.74 15.20 9.24
N SER A 54 -3.51 15.52 8.21
CA SER A 54 -3.46 14.91 6.90
C SER A 54 -2.01 14.88 6.39
N GLU A 55 -1.31 13.76 6.54
CA GLU A 55 -0.17 13.43 5.69
C GLU A 55 -0.70 13.01 4.32
N ASN A 56 -1.26 14.00 3.63
CA ASN A 56 -1.44 13.99 2.21
C ASN A 56 -0.28 14.85 1.66
N GLN A 57 0.94 14.31 1.72
CA GLN A 57 2.06 14.82 0.92
C GLN A 57 2.42 13.72 -0.07
N LEU A 58 1.74 13.81 -1.21
CA LEU A 58 2.27 13.41 -2.49
C LEU A 58 3.51 14.26 -2.76
N ASP A 59 4.68 13.77 -2.42
CA ASP A 59 5.91 14.24 -3.07
C ASP A 59 5.99 13.51 -4.42
N ASN A 60 5.11 13.91 -5.33
CA ASN A 60 5.42 13.81 -6.76
C ASN A 60 6.55 14.81 -6.98
N GLU A 61 7.79 14.32 -7.09
CA GLU A 61 8.88 14.86 -7.93
C GLU A 61 10.24 14.28 -7.51
N THR A 62 10.71 13.27 -8.21
CA THR A 62 12.04 13.39 -8.80
C THR A 62 11.99 12.82 -10.21
N ASN A 63 12.11 13.77 -11.12
CA ASN A 63 12.19 13.69 -12.57
C ASN A 63 13.57 13.15 -12.98
N MET A 64 13.63 12.40 -14.10
CA MET A 64 14.82 11.89 -14.83
C MET A 64 15.65 10.77 -14.19
#